data_AF-A0A9W3X4E2-F1
#
_entry.id   AF-A0A9W3X4E2-F1
#
_cell.length_a   1.000
_cell.length_b   1.000
_cell.length_c   1.000
_cell.angle_alpha   90.00
_cell.angle_beta   90.00
_cell.angle_gamma   90.00
#
_symmetry.space_group_name_H-M   'P 1'
#
loop_
_entity.id
_entity.type
_entity.pdbx_description
1 polymer ?
#
loop_
_entity_poly.entity_id
_entity_poly.type
_entity_poly.pdbx_seq_one_letter_code
_entity_poly.pdbx_strand_id
1 'polypeptide(L)'
;MYDLPPILIEVTEHKVEQKECPHCHSIQESQFPSTVSRPVQYGPNIKRLIPYLTHYQCLSLKRTKEFFHDCFGHSISEGTLVNHINCFSAQLQPFLHEVKEQILQSSVVHFDETGMRVEIKHNGTYCKYTGGDISTYS
;
A
#
# COMPACT_ATOMS: atom_id res chain seq x y z
N MET A 1 -17.01 -7.66 -30.40
CA MET A 1 -15.68 -7.25 -29.91
C MET A 1 -15.89 -6.65 -28.54
N TYR A 2 -15.22 -7.18 -27.53
CA TYR A 2 -15.18 -6.56 -26.20
C TYR A 2 -13.90 -5.73 -26.13
N ASP A 3 -14.04 -4.48 -25.73
CA ASP A 3 -12.92 -3.54 -25.69
C ASP A 3 -12.91 -2.77 -24.36
N LEU A 4 -11.76 -2.23 -24.00
CA LEU A 4 -11.60 -1.43 -22.79
C LEU A 4 -11.99 0.02 -23.07
N PRO A 5 -12.74 0.67 -22.15
CA PRO A 5 -12.93 2.11 -22.25
C PRO A 5 -11.58 2.83 -22.00
N PRO A 6 -11.43 4.08 -22.46
CA PRO A 6 -10.29 4.91 -22.06
C PRO A 6 -10.19 5.00 -20.54
N ILE A 7 -9.02 4.66 -19.99
CA ILE A 7 -8.77 4.69 -18.55
C ILE A 7 -7.96 5.95 -18.24
N LEU A 8 -8.55 6.89 -17.51
CA LEU A 8 -7.95 8.18 -17.17
C LEU A 8 -7.90 8.37 -15.65
N ILE A 9 -6.82 8.97 -15.17
CA ILE A 9 -6.76 9.44 -13.78
C ILE A 9 -7.46 10.80 -13.69
N GLU A 10 -8.44 10.87 -12.80
CA GLU A 10 -9.08 12.12 -12.41
C GLU A 10 -8.26 12.80 -11.30
N VAL A 11 -7.96 14.08 -11.48
CA VAL A 11 -7.21 14.89 -10.52
C VAL A 11 -8.13 15.98 -9.98
N THR A 12 -8.36 15.97 -8.67
CA THR A 12 -9.10 17.02 -7.97
C THR A 12 -8.12 17.91 -7.20
N GLU A 13 -8.02 19.17 -7.60
CA GLU A 13 -7.26 20.19 -6.87
C GLU A 13 -8.14 20.78 -5.76
N HIS A 14 -7.67 20.71 -4.50
CA HIS A 14 -8.32 21.37 -3.37
C HIS A 14 -7.62 22.70 -3.09
N LYS A 15 -8.40 23.78 -2.96
CA LYS A 15 -7.92 25.13 -2.61
C LYS A 15 -8.63 25.62 -1.36
N VAL A 16 -7.89 26.32 -0.51
CA VAL A 16 -8.42 27.05 0.64
C VAL A 16 -8.13 28.54 0.46
N GLU A 17 -9.06 29.38 0.93
CA GLU A 17 -8.85 30.82 0.93
C GLU A 17 -8.17 31.26 2.22
N GLN A 18 -7.26 32.22 2.08
CA GLN A 18 -6.60 32.92 3.17
C GLN A 18 -7.01 34.40 3.08
N LYS A 19 -7.53 34.95 4.19
CA LYS A 19 -7.99 36.34 4.28
C LYS A 19 -7.34 37.03 5.47
N GLU A 20 -6.92 38.27 5.27
CA GLU A 20 -6.44 39.11 6.36
C GLU A 20 -7.60 39.88 6.98
N CYS A 21 -7.70 39.87 8.30
CA CYS A 21 -8.68 40.68 9.02
C CYS A 21 -8.27 42.16 8.98
N PRO A 22 -9.12 43.08 8.47
CA PRO A 22 -8.77 44.49 8.33
C PRO A 22 -8.62 45.23 9.67
N HIS A 23 -9.08 44.65 10.79
CA HIS A 23 -9.05 45.29 12.10
C HIS A 23 -7.87 44.85 12.97
N CYS A 24 -7.50 43.58 12.93
CA CYS A 24 -6.43 43.02 13.78
C CYS A 24 -5.23 42.47 13.00
N HIS A 25 -5.25 42.55 11.67
CA HIS A 25 -4.21 42.04 10.76
C HIS A 25 -3.90 40.55 10.92
N SER A 26 -4.76 39.80 11.62
CA SER A 26 -4.64 38.36 11.72
C SER A 26 -5.04 37.70 10.40
N ILE A 27 -4.29 36.67 10.04
CA ILE A 27 -4.56 35.83 8.89
C ILE A 27 -5.55 34.74 9.32
N GLN A 28 -6.69 34.68 8.64
CA GLN A 28 -7.66 33.59 8.73
C GLN A 28 -7.51 32.69 7.50
N GLU A 29 -7.26 31.41 7.72
CA GLU A 29 -7.16 30.40 6.66
C GLU A 29 -8.28 29.37 6.85
N SER A 30 -8.97 29.04 5.76
CA SER A 30 -9.94 27.94 5.78
C SER A 30 -9.23 26.59 5.89
N GLN A 31 -9.82 25.63 6.60
CA GLN A 31 -9.23 24.29 6.73
C GLN A 31 -9.67 23.39 5.59
N PHE A 32 -8.74 22.56 5.11
CA PHE A 32 -9.08 21.47 4.21
C PHE A 32 -10.01 20.46 4.90
N PRO A 33 -10.91 19.77 4.14
CA PRO A 33 -11.64 18.63 4.66
C PRO A 33 -10.68 17.58 5.24
N SER A 34 -11.10 16.84 6.27
CA SER A 34 -10.26 15.79 6.90
C SER A 34 -9.79 14.70 5.94
N THR A 35 -10.50 14.53 4.82
CA THR A 35 -10.13 13.62 3.73
C THR A 35 -8.95 14.10 2.90
N VAL A 36 -8.54 15.37 2.99
CA VAL A 36 -7.44 16.00 2.24
C VAL A 36 -6.34 16.38 3.23
N SER A 37 -5.42 15.44 3.45
CA SER A 37 -4.39 15.57 4.50
C SER A 37 -2.97 15.73 3.96
N ARG A 38 -2.79 15.56 2.64
CA ARG A 38 -1.48 15.59 1.99
C ARG A 38 -1.57 16.34 0.66
N PRO A 39 -0.48 17.00 0.21
CA PRO A 39 -0.43 17.68 -1.09
C PRO A 39 -0.79 16.76 -2.27
N VAL A 40 -0.36 15.49 -2.21
CA VAL A 40 -0.76 14.45 -3.17
C VAL A 40 -1.29 13.26 -2.40
N GLN A 41 -2.49 12.83 -2.77
CA GLN A 41 -3.13 11.65 -2.19
C GLN A 41 -3.87 10.84 -3.26
N TYR A 42 -3.75 9.52 -3.16
CA TYR A 42 -4.38 8.61 -4.11
C TYR A 42 -5.78 8.22 -3.65
N GLY A 43 -6.72 8.18 -4.60
CA GLY A 43 -8.09 7.76 -4.38
C GLY A 43 -8.21 6.26 -4.05
N PRO A 44 -9.41 5.80 -3.64
CA PRO A 44 -9.64 4.42 -3.21
C PRO A 44 -9.35 3.39 -4.32
N ASN A 45 -9.62 3.72 -5.59
CA ASN A 45 -9.39 2.78 -6.70
C ASN A 45 -7.91 2.48 -6.90
N ILE A 46 -7.05 3.50 -6.92
CA ILE A 46 -5.59 3.33 -7.00
C ILE A 46 -5.08 2.57 -5.78
N LYS A 47 -5.54 2.93 -4.58
CA LYS A 47 -5.16 2.27 -3.32
C LYS A 47 -5.50 0.78 -3.30
N ARG A 48 -6.61 0.36 -3.92
CA ARG A 48 -7.01 -1.06 -4.06
C ARG A 48 -6.20 -1.80 -5.13
N LEU A 49 -5.87 -1.10 -6.21
CA LEU A 49 -5.14 -1.69 -7.33
C LEU A 49 -3.70 -2.05 -6.95
N ILE A 50 -3.06 -1.26 -6.07
CA ILE A 50 -1.70 -1.52 -5.58
C ILE A 50 -1.56 -2.93 -4.98
N PRO A 51 -2.27 -3.33 -3.90
CA PRO A 51 -2.11 -4.66 -3.31
C PRO A 51 -2.58 -5.78 -4.24
N TYR A 52 -3.55 -5.51 -5.12
CA TYR A 52 -3.95 -6.48 -6.15
C TYR A 52 -2.79 -6.79 -7.10
N LEU A 53 -2.11 -5.76 -7.61
CA LEU A 53 -0.97 -5.94 -8.51
C LEU A 53 0.23 -6.57 -7.81
N THR A 54 0.54 -6.13 -6.58
CA THR A 54 1.77 -6.56 -5.89
C THR A 54 1.62 -7.91 -5.19
N HIS A 55 0.49 -8.20 -4.55
CA HIS A 55 0.31 -9.43 -3.77
C HIS A 55 -0.47 -10.51 -4.51
N TYR A 56 -1.55 -10.14 -5.19
CA TYR A 56 -2.36 -11.12 -5.91
C TYR A 56 -1.76 -11.48 -7.28
N GLN A 57 -1.30 -10.48 -8.05
CA GLN A 57 -0.64 -10.69 -9.34
C GLN A 57 0.89 -10.81 -9.23
N CYS A 58 1.44 -10.71 -8.02
CA CYS A 58 2.87 -10.87 -7.71
C CYS A 58 3.81 -9.98 -8.54
N LEU A 59 3.38 -8.78 -8.93
CA LEU A 59 4.25 -7.82 -9.63
C LEU A 59 5.24 -7.18 -8.65
N SER A 60 6.49 -7.03 -9.10
CA SER A 60 7.48 -6.25 -8.36
C SER A 60 7.08 -4.77 -8.28
N LEU A 61 7.63 -4.03 -7.31
CA LEU A 61 7.37 -2.59 -7.16
C LEU A 61 7.70 -1.82 -8.44
N LYS A 62 8.85 -2.14 -9.07
CA LYS A 62 9.26 -1.55 -10.34
C LYS A 62 8.23 -1.79 -11.45
N ARG A 63 7.78 -3.04 -11.62
CA ARG A 63 6.77 -3.38 -12.63
C ARG A 63 5.41 -2.77 -12.33
N THR A 64 5.07 -2.60 -11.06
CA THR A 64 3.84 -1.93 -10.65
C THR A 64 3.89 -0.44 -10.99
N LYS A 65 5.03 0.22 -10.76
CA LYS A 65 5.26 1.60 -11.20
C LYS A 65 5.17 1.74 -12.72
N GLU A 66 5.81 0.85 -13.47
CA GLU A 66 5.74 0.80 -14.94
C GLU A 66 4.28 0.62 -15.41
N PHE A 67 3.53 -0.30 -14.80
CA PHE A 67 2.10 -0.49 -15.09
C PHE A 67 1.28 0.79 -14.91
N PHE A 68 1.50 1.54 -13.82
CA PHE A 68 0.79 2.80 -13.60
C PHE A 68 1.13 3.84 -14.66
N HIS A 69 2.40 3.94 -15.04
CA HIS A 69 2.85 4.82 -16.10
C HIS A 69 2.23 4.44 -17.46
N ASP A 70 2.29 3.18 -17.83
CA ASP A 70 1.91 2.71 -19.17
C ASP A 70 0.39 2.70 -19.36
N CYS A 71 -0.38 2.34 -18.32
CA CYS A 71 -1.84 2.25 -18.41
C CYS A 71 -2.57 3.55 -18.07
N PHE A 72 -1.99 4.44 -17.27
CA PHE A 72 -2.66 5.66 -16.81
C PHE A 72 -1.90 6.96 -17.10
N GLY A 73 -0.70 6.88 -17.70
CA GLY A 73 0.14 8.05 -17.94
C GLY A 73 0.68 8.72 -16.68
N HIS A 74 0.59 8.07 -15.51
CA HIS A 74 0.98 8.64 -14.22
C HIS A 74 1.94 7.72 -13.47
N SER A 75 3.06 8.27 -13.00
CA SER A 75 4.07 7.49 -12.28
C SER A 75 3.86 7.60 -10.77
N ILE A 76 3.62 6.46 -10.11
CA ILE A 76 3.61 6.35 -8.65
C ILE A 76 5.01 5.95 -8.15
N SER A 77 5.54 6.62 -7.13
CA SER A 77 6.85 6.27 -6.57
C SER A 77 6.80 4.94 -5.83
N GLU A 78 7.91 4.18 -5.84
CA GLU A 78 8.01 2.92 -5.09
C GLU A 78 7.80 3.13 -3.59
N GLY A 79 8.28 4.24 -3.04
CA GLY A 79 8.03 4.61 -1.64
C GLY A 79 6.54 4.80 -1.33
N THR A 80 5.78 5.38 -2.27
CA THR A 80 4.32 5.47 -2.13
C THR A 80 3.64 4.10 -2.20
N LEU A 81 4.09 3.22 -3.11
CA LEU A 81 3.59 1.85 -3.20
C LEU A 81 3.81 1.10 -1.87
N VAL A 82 5.02 1.15 -1.33
CA VAL A 82 5.38 0.53 -0.03
C VAL A 82 4.53 1.10 1.11
N ASN A 83 4.36 2.43 1.18
CA ASN A 83 3.52 3.05 2.19
C ASN A 83 2.06 2.57 2.12
N HIS A 84 1.51 2.41 0.91
CA HIS A 84 0.16 1.88 0.74
C HIS A 84 0.04 0.40 1.09
N ILE A 85 1.04 -0.42 0.74
CA ILE A 85 1.11 -1.83 1.14
C ILE A 85 1.13 -1.96 2.66
N ASN A 86 1.95 -1.15 3.35
CA ASN A 86 2.01 -1.17 4.81
C ASN A 86 0.68 -0.75 5.45
N CYS A 87 0.03 0.29 4.90
CA CYS A 87 -1.29 0.72 5.35
C CYS A 87 -2.34 -0.38 5.16
N PHE A 88 -2.33 -1.06 4.02
CA PHE A 88 -3.23 -2.19 3.74
C PHE A 88 -2.96 -3.37 4.68
N SER A 89 -1.69 -3.72 4.91
CA SER A 89 -1.29 -4.77 5.86
C SER A 89 -1.77 -4.48 7.29
N ALA A 90 -1.68 -3.22 7.73
CA ALA A 90 -2.21 -2.80 9.03
C ALA A 90 -3.74 -2.96 9.11
N GLN A 91 -4.47 -2.61 8.04
CA GLN A 91 -5.92 -2.77 7.96
C GLN A 91 -6.36 -4.25 7.92
N LEU A 92 -5.48 -5.15 7.47
CA LEU A 92 -5.76 -6.58 7.40
C LEU A 92 -5.57 -7.30 8.76
N GLN A 93 -4.90 -6.67 9.74
CA GLN A 93 -4.62 -7.29 11.03
C GLN A 93 -5.86 -7.81 11.78
N PRO A 94 -7.00 -7.10 11.85
CA PRO A 94 -8.19 -7.60 12.52
C PRO A 94 -8.72 -8.89 11.89
N PHE A 95 -8.74 -8.96 10.55
CA PHE A 95 -9.13 -10.17 9.82
C PHE A 95 -8.17 -11.32 10.10
N LEU A 96 -6.85 -11.07 10.09
CA LEU A 96 -5.86 -12.10 10.42
C LEU A 96 -6.01 -12.59 11.86
N HIS A 97 -6.36 -11.72 12.80
CA HIS A 97 -6.63 -12.11 14.18
C HIS A 97 -7.85 -13.04 14.26
N GLU A 98 -8.96 -12.67 13.60
CA GLU A 98 -10.16 -13.49 13.54
C GLU A 98 -9.90 -14.88 12.93
N VAL A 99 -9.21 -14.94 11.79
CA VAL A 99 -8.84 -16.21 11.14
C VAL A 99 -7.95 -17.06 12.05
N LYS A 100 -7.01 -16.46 12.78
CA LYS A 100 -6.17 -17.19 13.74
C LYS A 100 -7.01 -17.80 14.86
N GLU A 101 -7.94 -17.05 15.45
CA GLU A 101 -8.83 -17.58 16.49
C GLU A 101 -9.67 -18.75 15.97
N GLN A 102 -10.21 -18.64 14.74
CA GLN A 102 -10.97 -19.73 14.12
C GLN A 102 -10.11 -20.99 13.89
N ILE A 103 -8.86 -20.83 13.45
CA ILE A 103 -7.93 -21.96 13.27
C ILE A 103 -7.62 -22.63 14.60
N LEU A 104 -7.39 -21.87 15.68
CA LEU A 104 -7.11 -22.40 17.02
C LEU A 104 -8.29 -23.19 17.61
N GLN A 105 -9.51 -22.83 17.24
CA GLN A 105 -10.74 -23.53 17.67
C GLN A 105 -11.07 -24.74 16.79
N SER A 106 -10.39 -24.94 15.66
CA SER A 106 -10.67 -26.05 14.76
C SER A 106 -10.16 -27.38 15.33
N SER A 107 -11.02 -28.41 15.28
CA SER A 107 -10.67 -29.77 15.72
C SER A 107 -9.59 -30.44 14.86
N VAL A 108 -9.51 -30.06 13.58
CA VAL A 108 -8.51 -30.55 12.62
C VAL A 108 -8.01 -29.37 11.80
N VAL A 109 -6.70 -29.24 11.67
CA VAL A 109 -6.06 -28.22 10.82
C VAL A 109 -5.11 -28.92 9.88
N HIS A 110 -5.33 -28.74 8.58
CA HIS A 110 -4.43 -29.23 7.54
C HIS A 110 -3.45 -28.11 7.18
N PHE A 111 -2.17 -28.32 7.48
CA PHE A 111 -1.10 -27.41 7.11
C PHE A 111 -0.45 -27.90 5.82
N ASP A 112 -0.42 -27.05 4.80
CA ASP A 112 0.37 -27.25 3.59
C ASP A 112 1.58 -26.31 3.65
N GLU A 113 2.79 -26.86 3.65
CA GLU A 113 4.00 -26.06 3.73
C GLU A 113 4.44 -25.62 2.33
N THR A 114 4.37 -24.32 2.06
CA THR A 114 4.98 -23.71 0.90
C THR A 114 6.21 -22.92 1.32
N GLY A 115 7.40 -23.37 0.91
CA GLY A 115 8.66 -22.69 1.19
C GLY A 115 8.80 -21.39 0.40
N MET A 116 9.15 -20.29 1.08
CA MET A 116 9.49 -19.02 0.45
C MET A 116 10.83 -18.52 1.00
N ARG A 117 11.72 -18.07 0.11
CA ARG A 117 13.01 -17.49 0.52
C ARG A 117 12.78 -16.10 1.09
N VAL A 118 13.11 -15.92 2.36
CA VAL A 118 13.06 -14.63 3.05
C VAL A 118 14.47 -14.28 3.53
N GLU A 119 14.92 -13.07 3.22
CA GLU A 119 16.15 -12.50 3.76
C GLU A 119 15.80 -11.61 4.95
N ILE A 120 16.19 -12.04 6.15
CA ILE A 120 15.99 -11.26 7.39
C ILE A 120 17.33 -10.62 7.76
N LYS A 121 17.35 -9.29 7.88
CA LYS A 121 18.49 -8.53 8.41
C LYS A 121 18.27 -8.30 9.90
N HIS A 122 19.16 -8.85 10.74
CA HIS A 122 19.16 -8.61 12.19
C HIS A 122 20.59 -8.28 12.62
N ASN A 123 20.82 -7.08 13.19
CA ASN A 123 22.11 -6.62 13.73
C ASN A 123 23.36 -6.97 12.88
N GLY A 124 23.30 -6.76 11.56
CA GLY A 124 24.46 -6.97 10.66
C GLY A 124 24.71 -8.41 10.23
N THR A 125 23.93 -9.38 10.73
CA THR A 125 23.95 -10.78 10.27
C THR A 125 22.82 -11.03 9.27
N TYR A 126 23.14 -11.71 8.16
CA TYR A 126 22.18 -12.11 7.14
C TYR A 126 21.68 -13.52 7.45
N CYS A 127 20.38 -13.67 7.74
CA CYS A 127 19.75 -14.97 7.89
C CYS A 127 18.87 -15.26 6.67
N LYS A 128 19.17 -16.36 5.97
CA LYS A 128 18.37 -16.88 4.85
C LYS A 128 17.53 -18.04 5.35
N TYR A 129 16.22 -17.97 5.18
CA TYR A 129 15.31 -19.09 5.46
C TYR A 129 14.95 -19.78 4.15
N THR A 130 15.31 -21.05 4.05
CA THR A 130 14.79 -21.99 3.06
C THR A 130 14.16 -23.12 3.84
N GLY A 131 12.91 -23.49 3.57
CA GLY A 131 12.23 -24.59 4.25
C GLY A 131 13.15 -25.80 4.36
N GLY A 132 13.58 -26.11 5.59
CA GLY A 132 14.51 -27.20 5.90
C GLY A 132 15.84 -26.84 6.55
N ASP A 133 16.55 -25.77 6.19
CA ASP A 133 17.94 -25.59 6.67
C ASP A 133 18.35 -24.13 6.91
N ILE A 134 18.82 -23.86 8.12
CA ILE A 134 19.43 -22.59 8.53
C ILE A 134 20.87 -22.56 8.02
N SER A 135 21.11 -21.84 6.92
CA SER A 135 22.47 -21.52 6.47
C SER A 135 22.82 -20.10 6.88
N THR A 136 23.53 -19.95 7.99
CA THR A 136 24.14 -18.67 8.40
C THR A 136 25.40 -18.42 7.58
N TYR A 137 25.48 -17.28 6.90
CA TYR A 137 26.71 -16.82 6.25
C TYR A 137 27.23 -15.61 7.03
N SER A 138 28.47 -15.71 7.53
CA SER A 138 29.24 -14.64 8.19
C SER A 138 29.89 -13.71 7.18
#